data_AF-A0A7K3XPT6-F1
#
_entry.id   AF-A0A7K3XPT6-F1
#
_cell.length_a   1.000
_cell.length_b   1.000
_cell.length_c   1.000
_cell.angle_alpha   90.00
_cell.angle_beta   90.00
_cell.angle_gamma   90.00
#
_symmetry.space_group_name_H-M   'P 1'
#
loop_
_entity.id
_entity.type
_entity.pdbx_description
1 polymer ?
#
loop_
_entity_poly.entity_id
_entity_poly.type
_entity_poly.pdbx_seq_one_letter_code
_entity_poly.pdbx_strand_id
1 'polypeptide(L)'
;MEHIVLFLSGGEIMVVVFFALLFFGADAIPGLARTVGKGMREFNKATSDLKSEFENHTADIKQDFNKLTDKIENGTSEVKRKIEDELKD
;
A
#
# COMPACT_ATOMS: atom_id res chain seq x y z
N MET A 1 -6.57 -43.45 6.00
CA MET A 1 -6.16 -42.24 6.75
C MET A 1 -7.16 -41.17 6.34
N GLU A 2 -8.18 -40.99 7.18
CA GLU A 2 -9.30 -40.08 6.94
C GLU A 2 -8.76 -38.65 6.85
N HIS A 3 -9.06 -37.95 5.76
CA HIS A 3 -8.66 -36.56 5.58
C HIS A 3 -9.51 -35.65 6.46
N ILE A 4 -8.86 -34.98 7.43
CA ILE A 4 -9.42 -33.94 8.31
C ILE A 4 -9.61 -32.64 7.51
N VAL A 5 -10.51 -32.68 6.53
CA VAL A 5 -10.99 -31.48 5.85
C VAL A 5 -12.50 -31.53 5.90
N LEU A 6 -13.04 -31.37 7.11
CA LEU A 6 -14.46 -31.16 7.29
C LEU A 6 -14.79 -29.67 7.11
N PHE A 7 -15.94 -29.47 6.50
CA PHE A 7 -16.38 -28.27 5.84
C PHE A 7 -16.69 -27.14 6.83
N LEU A 8 -15.89 -26.06 6.86
CA LEU A 8 -16.16 -24.68 7.33
C LEU A 8 -17.41 -24.45 8.23
N SER A 9 -17.67 -25.36 9.16
CA SER A 9 -18.85 -25.35 10.00
C SER A 9 -18.43 -24.73 11.32
N GLY A 10 -19.21 -23.78 11.85
CA GLY A 10 -18.90 -23.12 13.10
C GLY A 10 -18.68 -24.09 14.26
N GLY A 11 -19.28 -25.28 14.21
CA GLY A 11 -19.08 -26.34 15.21
C GLY A 11 -17.65 -26.89 15.25
N GLU A 12 -17.01 -27.09 14.09
CA GLU A 12 -15.65 -27.64 14.01
C GLU A 12 -14.61 -26.63 14.49
N ILE A 13 -14.78 -25.36 14.12
CA ILE A 13 -13.94 -24.27 14.65
C ILE A 13 -14.02 -24.23 16.17
N MET A 14 -15.22 -24.41 16.75
CA MET A 14 -15.38 -24.45 18.21
C MET A 14 -14.64 -25.64 18.85
N VAL A 15 -14.59 -26.80 18.20
CA VAL A 15 -13.82 -27.96 18.69
C VAL A 15 -12.32 -27.70 18.63
N VAL A 16 -11.81 -27.12 17.53
CA VAL A 16 -10.38 -26.76 17.41
C VAL A 16 -10.01 -25.72 18.46
N VAL A 17 -10.84 -24.69 18.63
CA VAL A 17 -10.67 -23.68 19.68
C VAL A 17 -10.67 -24.35 21.06
N PHE A 18 -11.60 -25.26 21.33
CA PHE A 18 -11.66 -25.97 22.62
C PHE A 18 -10.37 -26.75 22.91
N PHE A 19 -9.85 -27.52 21.96
CA PHE A 19 -8.56 -28.20 22.14
C PHE A 19 -7.41 -27.20 22.29
N ALA A 20 -7.39 -26.12 21.51
CA ALA A 20 -6.39 -25.07 21.65
C ALA A 20 -6.43 -24.42 23.04
N LEU A 21 -7.61 -24.21 23.63
CA LEU A 21 -7.77 -23.73 25.01
C LEU A 21 -7.28 -24.75 26.04
N LEU A 22 -7.41 -26.06 25.79
CA LEU A 22 -6.86 -27.09 26.69
C LEU A 22 -5.33 -27.10 26.68
N PHE A 23 -4.69 -26.92 25.52
CA PHE A 23 -3.23 -26.91 25.41
C PHE A 23 -2.61 -25.58 25.84
N PHE A 24 -3.23 -24.45 25.47
CA PHE A 24 -2.65 -23.11 25.64
C PHE A 24 -3.36 -22.25 26.70
N GLY A 25 -4.52 -22.68 27.21
CA GLY A 25 -5.33 -21.94 28.19
C GLY A 25 -6.35 -20.98 27.56
N ALA A 26 -7.39 -20.62 28.32
CA ALA A 26 -8.48 -19.71 27.92
C ALA A 26 -7.98 -18.32 27.46
N ASP A 27 -6.83 -17.88 27.97
CA ASP A 27 -6.27 -16.55 27.73
C ASP A 27 -5.47 -16.45 26.42
N ALA A 28 -5.09 -17.58 25.81
CA ALA A 28 -4.23 -17.60 24.63
C ALA A 28 -4.89 -16.94 23.42
N ILE A 29 -6.14 -17.31 23.11
CA ILE A 29 -6.86 -16.77 21.94
C ILE A 29 -7.15 -15.26 22.09
N PRO A 30 -7.72 -14.78 23.22
CA PRO A 30 -7.89 -13.34 23.45
C PRO A 30 -6.57 -12.57 23.45
N GLY A 31 -5.49 -13.15 23.98
CA GLY A 31 -4.15 -12.55 24.01
C GLY A 31 -3.56 -12.38 22.61
N LEU A 32 -3.64 -13.41 21.77
CA LEU A 32 -3.21 -13.37 20.37
C LEU A 32 -4.03 -12.37 19.57
N ALA A 33 -5.35 -12.39 19.69
CA ALA A 33 -6.24 -11.45 19.01
C ALA A 33 -5.93 -9.98 19.38
N ARG A 34 -5.68 -9.69 20.66
CA ARG A 34 -5.27 -8.34 21.11
C ARG A 34 -3.92 -7.93 20.54
N THR A 35 -2.96 -8.86 20.50
CA THR A 35 -1.60 -8.58 20.01
C THR A 35 -1.60 -8.35 18.50
N VAL A 36 -2.24 -9.23 17.74
CA VAL A 36 -2.44 -9.08 16.29
C VAL A 36 -3.23 -7.81 15.99
N GLY A 37 -4.29 -7.53 16.74
CA GLY A 37 -5.09 -6.31 16.57
C GLY A 37 -4.28 -5.03 16.81
N LYS A 38 -3.46 -4.99 17.86
CA LYS A 38 -2.53 -3.87 18.11
C LYS A 38 -1.48 -3.76 17.02
N GLY A 39 -0.86 -4.87 16.63
CA GLY A 39 0.16 -4.90 15.56
C GLY A 39 -0.41 -4.43 14.22
N MET A 40 -1.60 -4.89 13.84
CA MET A 40 -2.29 -4.48 12.62
C MET A 40 -2.65 -2.99 12.65
N ARG A 41 -3.07 -2.46 13.80
CA ARG A 41 -3.36 -1.02 13.96
C ARG A 41 -2.10 -0.16 13.78
N GLU A 42 -1.00 -0.53 14.43
CA GLU A 42 0.27 0.19 14.29
C GLU A 42 0.84 0.06 12.87
N PHE A 43 0.75 -1.12 12.26
CA PHE A 43 1.15 -1.35 10.87
C PHE A 43 0.35 -0.49 9.89
N ASN A 44 -0.98 -0.45 10.05
CA ASN A 44 -1.86 0.39 9.23
C ASN A 44 -1.55 1.87 9.42
N LYS A 45 -1.26 2.31 10.64
CA LYS A 45 -0.90 3.70 10.93
C LYS A 45 0.42 4.08 10.24
N ALA A 46 1.47 3.28 10.43
CA ALA A 46 2.76 3.51 9.78
C ALA A 46 2.63 3.49 8.24
N THR A 47 1.84 2.55 7.71
CA THR A 47 1.57 2.47 6.26
C THR A 47 0.78 3.68 5.76
N SER A 48 -0.18 4.19 6.52
CA SER A 48 -0.96 5.39 6.17
C SER A 48 -0.08 6.64 6.17
N ASP A 49 0.78 6.79 7.17
CA ASP A 49 1.70 7.92 7.26
C ASP A 49 2.67 7.90 6.06
N LEU A 50 3.24 6.74 5.73
CA LEU A 50 4.07 6.54 4.53
C LEU A 50 3.31 6.84 3.23
N LYS A 51 2.04 6.40 3.12
CA LYS A 51 1.21 6.66 1.94
C LYS A 51 0.98 8.16 1.77
N SER A 52 0.65 8.88 2.84
CA SER A 52 0.44 10.33 2.81
C SER A 52 1.72 11.09 2.47
N GLU A 53 2.86 10.69 3.03
CA GLU A 53 4.16 11.28 2.71
C GLU A 53 4.55 11.03 1.25
N PHE A 54 4.32 9.82 0.74
CA PHE A 54 4.55 9.48 -0.66
C PHE A 54 3.62 10.25 -1.64
N GLU A 55 2.33 10.36 -1.34
CA GLU A 55 1.38 11.13 -2.15
C GLU A 55 1.76 12.62 -2.22
N ASN A 56 2.13 13.22 -1.08
CA ASN A 56 2.52 14.64 -1.03
C ASN A 56 3.82 14.89 -1.79
N HIS A 57 4.87 14.09 -1.56
CA HIS A 57 6.14 14.26 -2.28
C HIS A 57 6.01 13.95 -3.78
N THR A 58 5.18 12.98 -4.17
CA THR A 58 4.97 12.66 -5.58
C THR A 58 4.17 13.76 -6.28
N ALA A 59 3.22 14.42 -5.60
CA ALA A 59 2.48 15.54 -6.15
C ALA A 59 3.39 16.74 -6.43
N ASP A 60 4.26 17.10 -5.48
CA ASP A 60 5.22 18.20 -5.63
C ASP A 60 6.24 17.89 -6.74
N ILE A 61 6.81 16.67 -6.75
CA ILE A 61 7.73 16.23 -7.80
C ILE A 61 7.05 16.24 -9.17
N LYS A 62 5.81 15.77 -9.30
CA LYS A 62 5.06 15.83 -10.56
C LYS A 62 4.86 17.26 -11.04
N GLN A 63 4.54 18.18 -10.14
CA GLN A 63 4.32 19.58 -10.50
C GLN A 63 5.61 20.24 -11.02
N ASP A 64 6.74 19.98 -10.36
CA ASP A 64 8.05 20.50 -10.78
C ASP A 64 8.52 19.87 -12.09
N PHE A 65 8.27 18.58 -12.30
CA PHE A 65 8.58 17.88 -13.54
C PHE A 65 7.76 18.40 -14.73
N ASN A 66 6.46 18.68 -14.53
CA ASN A 66 5.61 19.28 -15.55
C ASN A 66 6.08 20.70 -15.90
N LYS A 67 6.37 21.55 -14.91
CA LYS A 67 6.92 22.90 -15.16
C LYS A 67 8.25 22.86 -15.93
N LEU A 68 9.10 21.88 -15.63
CA LEU A 68 10.37 21.68 -16.34
C LEU A 68 10.12 21.25 -17.78
N THR A 69 9.17 20.35 -18.00
CA THR A 69 8.75 19.88 -19.34
C THR A 69 8.20 21.03 -20.17
N ASP A 70 7.31 21.86 -19.60
CA ASP A 70 6.74 23.03 -20.27
C ASP A 70 7.82 24.04 -20.67
N LYS A 71 8.82 24.27 -19.81
CA LYS A 71 9.95 25.17 -20.15
C LYS A 71 10.80 24.63 -21.30
N ILE A 72 11.07 23.32 -21.31
CA ILE A 72 11.85 22.66 -22.37
C ILE A 72 11.07 22.69 -23.70
N GLU A 73 9.78 22.40 -23.68
CA GLU A 73 8.93 22.39 -24.87
C GLU A 73 8.83 23.79 -25.50
N ASN A 74 8.66 24.83 -24.68
CA ASN A 74 8.63 26.22 -25.15
C ASN A 74 9.98 26.65 -25.73
N GLY A 75 11.10 26.37 -25.05
CA GLY A 75 12.44 26.69 -25.56
C GLY A 75 12.76 25.94 -26.85
N THR A 76 12.36 24.67 -26.95
CA THR A 76 12.53 23.86 -28.17
C THR A 76 11.67 24.39 -29.31
N SER A 77 10.44 24.86 -29.03
CA SER A 77 9.55 25.46 -30.02
C SER A 77 10.05 26.80 -30.55
N GLU A 78 10.67 27.63 -29.70
CA GLU A 78 11.35 28.85 -30.13
C GLU A 78 12.55 28.56 -31.04
N VAL A 79 13.40 27.61 -30.63
CA VAL A 79 14.55 27.17 -31.44
C VAL A 79 14.09 26.60 -32.78
N LYS A 80 13.03 25.78 -32.79
CA LYS A 80 12.47 25.20 -34.01
C LYS A 80 11.93 26.27 -34.95
N ARG A 81 11.22 27.28 -34.43
CA ARG A 81 10.72 28.42 -35.22
C ARG A 81 11.86 29.21 -35.87
N LYS A 82 12.92 29.54 -35.10
CA LYS A 82 14.07 30.26 -35.64
C LYS A 82 14.77 29.51 -36.78
N ILE A 83 14.90 28.19 -36.65
CA ILE A 83 15.50 27.34 -37.69
C ILE A 83 14.60 27.26 -38.92
N GLU A 84 13.28 27.13 -38.75
CA GLU A 84 12.33 27.13 -39.88
C GLU A 84 12.33 28.46 -40.65
N ASP A 85 12.45 29.58 -39.93
CA ASP A 85 12.52 30.91 -40.53
C ASP A 85 13.86 31.11 -41.29
N GLU A 86 15.00 30.66 -40.74
CA GLU A 86 16.31 30.71 -41.43
C GLU A 86 16.42 29.78 -42.65
N LEU A 87 15.64 28.69 -42.72
CA LEU A 87 15.67 27.74 -43.84
C LEU A 87 14.72 28.12 -44.99
N LYS A 88 13.85 29.11 -44.79
CA LYS A 88 12.87 29.56 -45.79
C LYS A 88 13.33 30.75 -46.64
N ASP A 89 14.42 31.41 -46.24
CA ASP A 89 15.14 32.42 -47.02
C ASP A 89 16.19 31.77 -47.95
#